data_AF-K1S834-F1
#
_entry.id   AF-K1S834-F1
#
_cell.length_a   1.000
_cell.length_b   1.000
_cell.length_c   1.000
_cell.angle_alpha   90.00
_cell.angle_beta   90.00
_cell.angle_gamma   90.00
#
_symmetry.space_group_name_H-M   'P 1'
#
loop_
_entity.id
_entity.type
_entity.pdbx_description
1 polymer ?
#
loop_
_entity_poly.entity_id
_entity_poly.type
_entity_poly.pdbx_seq_one_letter_code
_entity_poly.pdbx_strand_id
1 'polypeptide(L)'
;IIGFNVRPDATAKATAEREGVDVRLYKVIYQAIEDVEAAMKGMLDPVYEEKVIGHAEVRQIFKASAIGNIAGSYVLDGVFQRGCKVRITREGEQIFEGNLASLKRFKDDVKEVKAGYECGLVFEGFDKMQELDIVEAYIMVEVPR
;
A
#
# COMPACT_ATOMS: atom_id res chain seq x y z
N ILE A 1 -12.72 -30.98 -3.93
CA ILE A 1 -13.02 -31.90 -5.05
C ILE A 1 -14.35 -31.50 -5.68
N ILE A 2 -14.43 -31.46 -7.01
CA ILE A 2 -15.66 -31.13 -7.76
C ILE A 2 -16.13 -32.36 -8.55
N GLY A 3 -17.41 -32.70 -8.45
CA GLY A 3 -18.04 -33.75 -9.24
C GLY A 3 -19.23 -33.21 -10.04
N PHE A 4 -19.29 -33.53 -11.34
CA PHE A 4 -20.40 -33.15 -12.20
C PHE A 4 -21.21 -34.38 -12.62
N ASN A 5 -22.52 -34.36 -12.36
CA ASN A 5 -23.46 -35.45 -12.66
C ASN A 5 -22.99 -36.85 -12.18
N VAL A 6 -22.26 -36.89 -11.07
CA VAL A 6 -21.70 -38.10 -10.48
C VAL A 6 -22.10 -38.21 -9.02
N ARG A 7 -22.26 -39.45 -8.54
CA ARG A 7 -22.48 -39.74 -7.11
C ARG A 7 -21.23 -40.42 -6.56
N PRO A 8 -20.62 -39.91 -5.48
CA PRO A 8 -19.52 -40.59 -4.82
C PRO A 8 -20.05 -41.87 -4.15
N ASP A 9 -19.23 -42.90 -4.13
CA ASP A 9 -19.49 -44.09 -3.34
C ASP A 9 -19.29 -43.82 -1.84
N ALA A 10 -19.75 -44.76 -1.00
CA ALA A 10 -19.72 -44.61 0.45
C ALA A 10 -18.29 -44.51 1.01
N THR A 11 -17.32 -45.17 0.36
CA THR A 11 -15.92 -45.17 0.77
C THR A 11 -15.27 -43.81 0.49
N ALA A 12 -15.50 -43.22 -0.68
CA ALA A 12 -15.01 -41.91 -1.06
C ALA A 12 -15.55 -40.81 -0.13
N LYS A 13 -16.84 -40.90 0.25
CA LYS A 13 -17.45 -39.94 1.19
C LYS A 13 -16.81 -40.01 2.58
N ALA A 14 -16.64 -41.23 3.13
CA ALA A 14 -16.03 -41.42 4.45
C ALA A 14 -14.56 -40.95 4.48
N THR A 15 -13.80 -41.19 3.41
CA THR A 15 -12.41 -40.70 3.30
C THR A 15 -12.35 -39.18 3.24
N ALA A 16 -13.22 -38.55 2.44
CA ALA A 16 -13.25 -37.09 2.32
C ALA A 16 -13.59 -36.40 3.65
N GLU A 17 -14.58 -36.93 4.39
CA GLU A 17 -14.93 -36.42 5.72
C GLU A 17 -13.77 -36.57 6.72
N ARG A 18 -13.06 -37.72 6.69
CA ARG A 18 -11.91 -37.98 7.56
C ARG A 18 -10.73 -37.05 7.27
N GLU A 19 -10.49 -36.73 6.00
CA GLU A 19 -9.36 -35.90 5.56
C GLU A 19 -9.71 -34.40 5.49
N GLY A 20 -10.95 -34.02 5.82
CA GLY A 20 -11.40 -32.63 5.78
C GLY A 20 -11.46 -32.05 4.35
N VAL A 21 -11.63 -32.92 3.35
CA VAL A 21 -11.69 -32.51 1.94
C VAL A 21 -13.10 -32.06 1.59
N ASP A 22 -13.28 -30.80 1.19
CA ASP A 22 -14.55 -30.28 0.69
C ASP A 22 -14.91 -30.94 -0.66
N VAL A 23 -16.07 -31.58 -0.74
CA VAL A 23 -16.57 -32.26 -1.95
C VAL A 23 -17.85 -31.59 -2.39
N ARG A 24 -17.82 -30.92 -3.54
CA ARG A 24 -18.96 -30.23 -4.13
C ARG A 24 -19.47 -30.99 -5.35
N LEU A 25 -20.75 -31.31 -5.36
CA LEU A 25 -21.40 -32.07 -6.42
C LEU A 25 -22.42 -31.19 -7.14
N TYR A 26 -22.26 -31.05 -8.45
CA TYR A 26 -23.11 -30.20 -9.28
C TYR A 26 -23.91 -31.04 -10.27
N LYS A 27 -25.16 -30.63 -10.50
CA LYS A 27 -26.03 -31.15 -11.56
C LYS A 27 -26.15 -30.21 -12.75
N VAL A 28 -25.87 -28.93 -12.54
CA VAL A 28 -25.93 -27.87 -13.55
C VAL A 28 -24.51 -27.34 -13.76
N ILE A 29 -24.02 -27.38 -15.00
CA ILE A 29 -22.60 -27.07 -15.27
C ILE A 29 -22.27 -25.59 -14.99
N TYR A 30 -23.22 -24.67 -15.22
CA TYR A 30 -23.03 -23.25 -14.94
C TYR A 30 -22.77 -22.96 -13.46
N GLN A 31 -23.42 -23.68 -12.54
CA GLN A 31 -23.16 -23.54 -11.10
C GLN A 31 -21.75 -24.00 -10.72
N ALA A 32 -21.24 -25.03 -11.38
CA ALA A 32 -19.87 -25.49 -11.15
C ALA A 32 -18.86 -24.45 -11.66
N ILE A 33 -19.11 -23.85 -12.82
CA ILE A 33 -18.27 -22.78 -13.39
C ILE A 33 -18.27 -21.56 -12.47
N GLU A 34 -19.45 -21.08 -12.05
CA GLU A 34 -19.59 -19.93 -11.15
C GLU A 34 -18.86 -20.14 -9.82
N ASP A 35 -18.97 -21.33 -9.23
CA ASP A 35 -18.35 -21.61 -7.93
C ASP A 35 -16.82 -21.76 -8.04
N VAL A 36 -16.32 -22.30 -9.16
CA VAL A 36 -14.88 -22.31 -9.50
C VAL A 36 -14.38 -20.89 -9.72
N GLU A 37 -15.10 -20.06 -10.47
CA GLU A 37 -14.77 -18.65 -10.67
C GLU A 37 -14.80 -17.85 -9.36
N ALA A 38 -15.79 -18.08 -8.50
CA ALA A 38 -15.90 -17.43 -7.20
C ALA A 38 -14.77 -17.83 -6.26
N ALA A 39 -14.39 -19.12 -6.24
CA ALA A 39 -13.24 -19.59 -5.49
C ALA A 39 -11.93 -18.98 -6.01
N MET A 40 -11.77 -18.87 -7.33
CA MET A 40 -10.62 -18.17 -7.91
C MET A 40 -10.62 -16.68 -7.57
N LYS A 41 -11.78 -16.01 -7.64
CA LYS A 41 -11.93 -14.59 -7.26
C LYS A 41 -11.64 -14.35 -5.77
N GLY A 42 -12.03 -15.27 -4.89
CA GLY A 42 -11.76 -15.18 -3.46
C GLY A 42 -10.32 -15.48 -3.06
N MET A 43 -9.51 -16.05 -3.96
CA MET A 43 -8.08 -16.34 -3.75
C MET A 43 -7.15 -15.35 -4.49
N LEU A 44 -7.68 -14.36 -5.22
CA LEU A 44 -6.86 -13.37 -5.90
C LEU A 44 -6.44 -12.28 -4.90
N ASP A 45 -5.14 -12.19 -4.64
CA ASP A 45 -4.58 -11.10 -3.84
C ASP A 45 -4.98 -9.75 -4.46
N PRO A 46 -5.43 -8.77 -3.65
CA PRO A 46 -5.76 -7.44 -4.15
C PRO A 46 -4.56 -6.81 -4.86
N VAL A 47 -4.82 -6.25 -6.05
CA VAL A 47 -3.79 -5.53 -6.80
C VAL A 47 -3.72 -4.11 -6.23
N TYR A 48 -2.57 -3.76 -5.67
CA TYR A 48 -2.29 -2.42 -5.20
C TYR A 48 -1.55 -1.64 -6.28
N GLU A 49 -2.07 -0.47 -6.65
CA GLU A 49 -1.39 0.46 -7.55
C GLU A 49 -0.79 1.64 -6.76
N GLU A 50 0.38 2.08 -7.19
CA GLU A 50 0.99 3.31 -6.69
C GLU A 50 0.21 4.52 -7.19
N LYS A 51 -0.32 5.31 -6.27
CA LYS A 51 -0.95 6.59 -6.57
C LYS A 51 -0.16 7.72 -5.94
N VAL A 52 0.45 8.56 -6.77
CA VAL A 52 1.09 9.81 -6.33
C VAL A 52 0.03 10.75 -5.77
N ILE A 53 0.28 11.29 -4.58
CA ILE A 53 -0.64 12.17 -3.85
C ILE A 53 -0.15 13.60 -3.74
N GLY A 54 1.15 13.88 -3.97
CA GLY A 54 1.66 15.24 -4.04
C GLY A 54 3.19 15.32 -4.07
N HIS A 55 3.68 16.54 -4.28
CA HIS A 55 5.11 16.84 -4.31
C HIS A 55 5.46 17.98 -3.35
N ALA A 56 6.64 17.90 -2.75
CA ALA A 56 7.19 18.94 -1.89
C ALA A 56 8.67 19.17 -2.19
N GLU A 57 9.12 20.40 -2.00
CA GLU A 57 10.52 20.78 -2.16
C GLU A 57 11.14 21.02 -0.78
N VAL A 58 12.31 20.43 -0.52
CA VAL A 58 13.08 20.69 0.70
C VAL A 58 13.72 22.07 0.61
N ARG A 59 13.37 22.97 1.53
CA ARG A 59 13.91 24.33 1.57
C ARG A 59 14.95 24.56 2.64
N GLN A 60 14.86 23.82 3.74
CA GLN A 60 15.79 23.95 4.85
C GLN A 60 15.86 22.65 5.63
N ILE A 61 17.04 22.35 6.19
CA ILE A 61 17.22 21.17 7.05
C ILE A 61 17.44 21.62 8.48
N PHE A 62 16.60 21.10 9.38
CA PHE A 62 16.72 21.30 10.81
C PHE A 62 17.27 20.05 11.47
N LYS A 63 18.17 20.19 12.44
CA LYS A 63 18.67 19.08 13.23
C LYS A 63 17.97 19.04 14.58
N ALA A 64 17.27 17.96 14.88
CA ALA A 64 16.62 17.75 16.16
C ALA A 64 17.26 16.56 16.88
N SER A 65 17.79 16.78 18.09
CA SER A 65 18.60 15.80 18.83
C SER A 65 17.90 14.46 19.08
N ALA A 66 16.57 14.43 19.15
CA ALA A 66 15.79 13.21 19.44
C ALA A 66 15.14 12.56 18.20
N ILE A 67 15.05 13.28 17.08
CA ILE A 67 14.23 12.89 15.91
C ILE A 67 15.10 12.71 14.65
N GLY A 68 16.33 13.24 14.65
CA GLY A 68 17.23 13.20 13.50
C GLY A 68 17.14 14.49 12.68
N ASN A 69 17.46 14.39 11.39
CA ASN A 69 17.32 15.52 10.49
C ASN A 69 15.84 15.66 10.07
N ILE A 70 15.32 16.89 10.12
CA ILE A 70 13.96 17.25 9.71
C ILE A 70 14.07 18.11 8.45
N ALA A 71 13.40 17.69 7.38
CA ALA A 71 13.29 18.46 6.14
C ALA A 71 12.15 19.46 6.30
N GLY A 72 12.50 20.74 6.43
CA GLY A 72 11.57 21.84 6.25
C GLY A 72 11.24 21.96 4.77
N SER A 73 10.03 21.55 4.40
CA SER A 73 9.59 21.43 3.02
C SER A 73 8.37 22.29 2.73
N TYR A 74 8.26 22.72 1.49
CA TYR A 74 7.10 23.44 0.98
C TYR A 74 6.33 22.53 0.02
N VAL A 75 5.04 22.31 0.29
CA VAL A 75 4.21 21.45 -0.56
C VAL A 75 3.82 22.21 -1.84
N LEU A 76 4.34 21.74 -2.97
CA LEU A 76 4.13 22.32 -4.30
C LEU A 76 2.73 22.00 -4.82
N ASP A 77 2.34 20.73 -4.72
CA ASP A 77 1.04 20.24 -5.18
C ASP A 77 0.54 19.08 -4.33
N GLY A 78 -0.76 18.78 -4.47
CA GLY A 78 -1.39 17.65 -3.83
C GLY A 78 -1.46 17.76 -2.30
N VAL A 79 -1.24 16.63 -1.63
CA VAL A 79 -1.32 16.48 -0.18
C VAL A 79 -0.29 15.48 0.33
N PHE A 80 0.33 15.79 1.45
CA PHE A 80 1.18 14.87 2.20
C PHE A 80 0.39 14.32 3.36
N GLN A 81 0.32 12.99 3.49
CA GLN A 81 -0.37 12.31 4.58
C GLN A 81 0.63 11.61 5.48
N ARG A 82 0.37 11.60 6.78
CA ARG A 82 1.22 10.86 7.73
C ARG A 82 1.20 9.37 7.41
N GLY A 83 2.38 8.75 7.31
CA GLY A 83 2.54 7.33 7.00
C GLY A 83 2.40 6.99 5.52
N CYS A 84 2.40 7.98 4.62
CA CYS A 84 2.55 7.70 3.19
C CYS A 84 3.95 7.20 2.86
N LYS A 85 4.10 6.59 1.69
CA LYS A 85 5.42 6.33 1.11
C LYS A 85 5.93 7.59 0.44
N VAL A 86 7.24 7.71 0.39
CA VAL A 86 7.93 8.87 -0.18
C VAL A 86 9.13 8.44 -0.99
N ARG A 87 9.36 9.15 -2.08
CA ARG A 87 10.51 9.03 -2.96
C ARG A 87 11.21 10.37 -2.99
N ILE A 88 12.52 10.38 -2.79
CA ILE A 88 13.33 11.60 -2.80
C ILE A 88 14.21 11.57 -4.03
N THR A 89 14.17 12.66 -4.79
CA THR A 89 14.91 12.85 -6.03
C THR A 89 15.81 14.07 -5.90
N ARG A 90 17.05 13.96 -6.36
CA ARG A 90 18.02 15.06 -6.47
C ARG A 90 18.50 15.15 -7.91
N GLU A 91 18.31 16.31 -8.52
CA GLU A 91 18.71 16.56 -9.92
C GLU A 91 18.17 15.50 -10.91
N GLY A 92 17.03 14.88 -10.60
CA GLY A 92 16.41 13.82 -11.41
C GLY A 92 16.83 12.39 -11.06
N GLU A 93 17.81 12.19 -10.18
CA GLU A 93 18.19 10.86 -9.68
C GLU A 93 17.49 10.53 -8.36
N GLN A 94 16.89 9.32 -8.28
CA GLN A 94 16.29 8.82 -7.04
C GLN A 94 17.39 8.47 -6.03
N ILE A 95 17.41 9.17 -4.90
CA ILE A 95 18.40 8.96 -3.83
C ILE A 95 17.83 8.16 -2.66
N PHE A 96 16.51 8.13 -2.50
CA PHE A 96 15.84 7.41 -1.43
C PHE A 96 14.41 7.05 -1.78
N GLU A 97 13.95 5.91 -1.25
CA GLU A 97 12.56 5.47 -1.24
C GLU A 97 12.27 4.79 0.08
N GLY A 98 11.14 5.13 0.71
CA GLY A 98 10.78 4.58 2.01
C GLY A 98 9.50 5.17 2.57
N ASN A 99 9.31 5.02 3.88
CA ASN A 99 8.12 5.55 4.57
C ASN A 99 8.40 6.92 5.19
N LEU A 100 7.36 7.74 5.25
CA LEU A 100 7.38 8.98 6.02
C LEU A 100 7.22 8.65 7.51
N ALA A 101 8.28 8.85 8.31
CA ALA A 101 8.28 8.57 9.73
C ALA A 101 7.44 9.56 10.54
N SER A 102 7.52 10.85 10.20
CA SER A 102 6.74 11.91 10.87
C SER A 102 6.38 13.03 9.90
N LEU A 103 5.19 13.57 10.11
CA LEU A 103 4.67 14.75 9.43
C LEU A 103 4.28 15.78 10.48
N LYS A 104 5.01 16.89 10.51
CA LYS A 104 4.76 17.98 11.45
C LYS A 104 4.44 19.25 10.69
N ARG A 105 3.62 20.10 11.30
CA ARG A 105 3.47 21.50 10.87
C ARG A 105 3.90 22.37 12.05
N PHE A 106 4.97 23.12 11.85
CA PHE A 106 5.68 23.78 12.94
C PHE A 106 6.14 22.78 14.01
N LYS A 107 5.48 22.74 15.17
CA LYS A 107 5.83 21.84 16.29
C LYS A 107 4.82 20.71 16.47
N ASP A 108 3.67 20.78 15.81
CA ASP A 108 2.55 19.87 16.02
C ASP A 108 2.54 18.74 14.98
N ASP A 109 2.29 17.52 15.44
CA ASP A 109 2.04 16.38 14.55
C ASP A 109 0.69 16.53 13.87
N VAL A 110 0.68 16.43 12.55
CA VAL A 110 -0.53 16.60 11.74
C VAL A 110 -0.81 15.35 10.90
N LYS A 111 -2.09 15.13 10.59
CA LYS A 111 -2.50 13.99 9.75
C LYS A 111 -2.20 14.23 8.28
N GLU A 112 -2.43 15.45 7.81
CA GLU A 112 -2.22 15.83 6.42
C GLU A 112 -1.75 17.29 6.30
N VAL A 113 -1.01 17.60 5.24
CA VAL A 113 -0.63 18.95 4.83
C VAL A 113 -0.90 19.10 3.34
N LYS A 114 -1.65 20.15 2.98
CA LYS A 114 -2.04 20.44 1.60
C LYS A 114 -1.02 21.34 0.90
N ALA A 115 -1.08 21.37 -0.42
CA ALA A 115 -0.35 22.33 -1.25
C ALA A 115 -0.46 23.77 -0.74
N GLY A 116 0.63 24.52 -0.88
CA GLY A 116 0.72 25.92 -0.46
C GLY A 116 1.16 26.14 0.99
N TYR A 117 1.34 25.07 1.77
CA TYR A 117 1.78 25.13 3.17
C TYR A 117 3.17 24.52 3.37
N GLU A 118 3.83 24.98 4.43
CA GLU A 118 5.10 24.41 4.92
C GLU A 118 4.85 23.26 5.89
N CYS A 119 5.70 22.26 5.84
CA CYS A 119 5.72 21.12 6.75
C CYS A 119 7.15 20.69 7.10
N GLY A 120 7.27 19.97 8.21
CA GLY A 120 8.47 19.22 8.59
C GLY A 120 8.26 17.75 8.24
N LEU A 121 9.14 17.22 7.39
CA LEU A 121 9.17 15.81 6.99
C LEU A 121 10.34 15.11 7.67
N VAL A 122 10.08 13.93 8.20
CA VAL A 122 11.11 13.03 8.75
C VAL A 122 10.98 11.70 8.05
N PHE A 123 12.08 11.18 7.53
CA PHE A 123 12.13 9.98 6.71
C PHE A 123 12.64 8.80 7.53
N GLU A 124 12.04 7.63 7.33
CA GLU A 124 12.48 6.42 8.03
C GLU A 124 13.81 5.92 7.45
N GLY A 125 14.86 5.92 8.28
CA GLY A 125 16.18 5.39 7.87
C GLY A 125 16.96 6.27 6.88
N PHE A 126 16.57 7.55 6.70
CA PHE A 126 17.23 8.46 5.77
C PHE A 126 17.45 9.86 6.35
N ASP A 127 18.72 10.26 6.47
CA ASP A 127 19.15 11.54 7.03
C ASP A 127 19.95 12.42 6.04
N LYS A 128 20.22 11.93 4.81
CA LYS A 128 21.15 12.58 3.84
C LYS A 128 20.44 13.50 2.82
N MET A 129 19.29 14.06 3.19
CA MET A 129 18.62 15.05 2.34
C MET A 129 19.44 16.35 2.24
N GLN A 130 19.19 17.11 1.19
CA GLN A 130 19.76 18.43 0.91
C GLN A 130 18.64 19.40 0.54
N GLU A 131 18.94 20.69 0.63
CA GLU A 131 18.05 21.71 0.07
C GLU A 131 17.90 21.50 -1.44
N LEU A 132 16.72 21.83 -1.97
CA LEU A 132 16.30 21.61 -3.36
C LEU A 132 16.01 20.13 -3.72
N ASP A 133 16.11 19.20 -2.78
CA ASP A 133 15.60 17.85 -3.00
C ASP A 133 14.07 17.87 -3.20
N ILE A 134 13.59 17.10 -4.18
CA ILE A 134 12.15 16.93 -4.44
C ILE A 134 11.68 15.66 -3.75
N VAL A 135 10.59 15.78 -3.00
CA VAL A 135 9.92 14.69 -2.31
C VAL A 135 8.60 14.42 -3.01
N GLU A 136 8.44 13.23 -3.55
CA GLU A 136 7.19 12.71 -4.10
C GLU A 136 6.52 11.82 -3.05
N ALA A 137 5.28 12.12 -2.69
CA ALA A 137 4.49 11.28 -1.79
C ALA A 137 3.52 10.40 -2.59
N TYR A 138 3.42 9.13 -2.22
CA TYR A 138 2.51 8.19 -2.85
C TYR A 138 1.91 7.20 -1.83
N ILE A 139 0.77 6.61 -2.21
CA ILE A 139 0.09 5.59 -1.42
C ILE A 139 -0.22 4.38 -2.31
N MET A 140 -0.25 3.20 -1.69
CA MET A 140 -0.74 1.98 -2.34
C MET A 140 -2.26 1.96 -2.23
N VAL A 141 -2.96 2.15 -3.35
CA VAL A 141 -4.42 2.09 -3.38
C VAL A 141 -4.82 0.72 -3.91
N GLU A 142 -5.66 0.02 -3.16
CA GLU A 142 -6.32 -1.18 -3.66
C GLU A 142 -7.21 -0.79 -4.84
N VAL A 143 -6.97 -1.39 -6.00
CA VAL A 143 -7.82 -1.15 -7.17
C VAL A 143 -9.07 -2.02 -7.02
N PRO A 144 -10.26 -1.44 -6.76
CA PRO A 144 -11.48 -2.21 -6.77
C PRO A 144 -11.73 -2.69 -8.19
N ARG A 145 -11.79 -4.01 -8.37
CA ARG A 145 -12.13 -4.67 -9.63
C ARG A 145 -13.64 -4.68 -9.87
#